data_AF-A0A9D5L7N9-F1
#
_entry.id   AF-A0A9D5L7N9-F1
#
_cell.length_a   1.000
_cell.length_b   1.000
_cell.length_c   1.000
_cell.angle_alpha   90.00
_cell.angle_beta   90.00
_cell.angle_gamma   90.00
#
_symmetry.space_group_name_H-M   'P 1'
#
loop_
_entity.id
_entity.type
_entity.pdbx_description
1 polymer ?
#
loop_
_entity_poly.entity_id
_entity_poly.type
_entity_poly.pdbx_seq_one_letter_code
_entity_poly.pdbx_strand_id
1 'polypeptide(L)'
;MKVAMIGVVNPTVTYQDWEVLFRRNFRNTQLTEICITGGETLLNEYAKTYAGKFSIPVSTYEVIGNDAEARLSRNRSLIEDSDLLVVFTSGDTGKSVPNEISAGYEHETKALILNTDEQPLRYKPDELISPEEEMALVKKIQQSEDDCDEAIEKLTVSYHRFVELIAKRYVSSEHPLDKLISEGNIGLIHAARKYDKARGFRFLPYAVCWVKLSIEEAISRN
;
A
#
# COMPACT_ATOMS: atom_id res chain seq x y z
N MET A 1 12.39 12.58 6.92
CA MET A 1 11.77 11.39 6.30
C MET A 1 12.57 11.00 5.08
N LYS A 2 13.13 9.80 5.10
CA LYS A 2 13.85 9.16 4.01
C LYS A 2 12.86 8.45 3.10
N VAL A 3 12.90 8.73 1.80
CA VAL A 3 11.91 8.21 0.85
C VAL A 3 12.60 7.36 -0.21
N ALA A 4 12.22 6.10 -0.32
CA ALA A 4 12.58 5.25 -1.44
C ALA A 4 11.64 5.48 -2.61
N MET A 5 12.18 5.58 -3.82
CA MET A 5 11.43 5.74 -5.06
C MET A 5 11.80 4.62 -6.02
N ILE A 6 10.79 3.85 -6.43
CA ILE A 6 10.97 2.69 -7.33
C ILE A 6 9.96 2.78 -8.46
N GLY A 7 10.40 2.51 -9.69
CA GLY A 7 9.50 2.32 -10.82
C GLY A 7 9.93 3.07 -12.07
N VAL A 8 8.96 3.32 -12.95
CA VAL A 8 9.14 4.01 -14.23
C VAL A 8 8.05 5.06 -14.40
N VAL A 9 8.43 6.25 -14.82
CA VAL A 9 7.50 7.33 -15.16
C VAL A 9 7.28 7.34 -16.67
N ASN A 10 6.04 7.61 -17.10
CA ASN A 10 5.74 7.74 -18.53
C ASN A 10 6.55 8.90 -19.13
N PRO A 11 7.24 8.71 -20.27
CA PRO A 11 8.00 9.76 -20.94
C PRO A 11 7.21 11.03 -21.28
N THR A 12 5.87 10.97 -21.33
CA THR A 12 5.01 12.13 -21.58
C THR A 12 4.81 13.02 -20.35
N VAL A 13 5.10 12.53 -19.14
CA VAL A 13 4.96 13.30 -17.91
C VAL A 13 6.14 14.26 -17.79
N THR A 14 5.86 15.56 -17.71
CA THR A 14 6.90 16.56 -17.53
C THR A 14 7.41 16.61 -16.09
N TYR A 15 8.61 17.15 -15.89
CA TYR A 15 9.14 17.43 -14.55
C TYR A 15 8.18 18.28 -13.72
N GLN A 16 7.52 19.25 -14.34
CA GLN A 16 6.68 20.22 -13.65
C GLN A 16 5.38 19.58 -13.14
N ASP A 17 4.77 18.70 -13.95
CA ASP A 17 3.61 17.89 -13.55
C ASP A 17 3.98 16.93 -12.42
N TRP A 18 5.13 16.26 -12.56
CA TRP A 18 5.65 15.36 -11.54
C TRP A 18 5.95 16.08 -10.23
N GLU A 19 6.61 17.25 -10.26
CA GLU A 19 6.96 18.03 -9.07
C GLU A 19 5.70 18.47 -8.31
N VAL A 20 4.68 18.97 -9.03
CA VAL A 20 3.40 19.38 -8.41
C VAL A 20 2.77 18.22 -7.64
N LEU A 21 2.73 17.04 -8.25
CA LEU A 21 2.12 15.86 -7.66
C LEU A 21 2.95 15.30 -6.50
N PHE A 22 4.27 15.25 -6.68
CA PHE A 22 5.20 14.86 -5.63
C PHE A 22 5.06 15.78 -4.41
N ARG A 23 5.10 17.11 -4.60
CA ARG A 23 4.92 18.07 -3.50
C ARG A 23 3.53 18.01 -2.87
N ARG A 24 2.48 17.66 -3.63
CA ARG A 24 1.14 17.46 -3.07
C ARG A 24 1.13 16.34 -2.02
N ASN A 25 1.86 15.26 -2.28
CA ASN A 25 1.96 14.12 -1.36
C ASN A 25 2.88 14.41 -0.15
N PHE A 26 3.81 15.35 -0.27
CA PHE A 26 4.83 15.65 0.75
C PHE A 26 4.77 17.08 1.33
N ARG A 27 3.64 17.77 1.16
CA ARG A 27 3.51 19.23 1.40
C ARG A 27 3.95 19.67 2.80
N ASN A 28 3.75 18.81 3.79
CA ASN A 28 4.06 19.08 5.20
C ASN A 28 5.17 18.18 5.75
N THR A 29 5.92 17.50 4.88
CA THR A 29 6.91 16.50 5.29
C THR A 29 8.31 16.95 4.92
N GLN A 30 9.19 17.05 5.92
CA GLN A 30 10.60 17.33 5.68
C GLN A 30 11.31 16.06 5.18
N LEU A 31 11.71 16.09 3.91
CA LEU A 31 12.51 15.04 3.32
C LEU A 31 13.96 15.18 3.78
N THR A 32 14.52 14.09 4.31
CA THR A 32 15.90 14.05 4.83
C THR A 32 16.84 13.35 3.87
N GLU A 33 16.30 12.47 3.01
CA GLU A 33 17.06 11.74 1.99
C GLU A 33 16.08 11.15 0.95
N ILE A 34 16.52 11.07 -0.31
CA ILE A 34 15.79 10.37 -1.37
C ILE A 34 16.63 9.18 -1.83
N CYS A 35 16.05 8.00 -1.81
CA CYS A 35 16.70 6.77 -2.23
C CYS A 35 16.10 6.31 -3.54
N ILE A 36 16.93 6.00 -4.52
CA ILE A 36 16.51 5.56 -5.85
C ILE A 36 17.20 4.25 -6.21
N THR A 37 16.52 3.44 -7.02
CA THR A 37 17.21 2.38 -7.77
C THR A 37 18.08 3.00 -8.85
N GLY A 38 19.22 2.41 -9.17
CA GLY A 38 20.14 2.89 -10.19
C GLY A 38 19.56 2.87 -11.61
N GLY A 39 20.43 3.08 -12.59
CA GLY A 39 20.04 3.17 -13.99
C GLY A 39 19.58 4.58 -14.41
N GLU A 40 19.54 4.79 -15.72
CA GLU A 40 19.17 6.05 -16.36
C GLU A 40 17.68 6.03 -16.69
N THR A 41 16.86 6.47 -15.72
CA THR A 41 15.42 6.59 -15.90
C THR A 41 14.98 8.03 -15.69
N LEU A 42 13.90 8.43 -16.37
CA LEU A 42 13.31 9.76 -16.23
C LEU A 42 12.89 10.06 -14.77
N LEU A 43 12.40 9.04 -14.05
CA LEU A 43 12.09 9.14 -12.62
C LEU A 43 13.32 9.53 -11.80
N ASN A 44 14.45 8.87 -12.05
CA ASN A 44 15.71 9.15 -11.35
C ASN A 44 16.22 10.55 -11.66
N GLU A 45 16.11 11.00 -12.91
CA GLU A 45 16.45 12.38 -13.28
C GLU A 45 15.59 13.37 -12.51
N TYR A 46 14.26 13.18 -12.48
CA TYR A 46 13.35 14.08 -11.78
C TYR A 46 13.60 14.11 -10.26
N ALA A 47 13.82 12.94 -9.66
CA ALA A 47 14.18 12.81 -8.26
C ALA A 47 15.49 13.55 -7.93
N LYS A 48 16.53 13.39 -8.76
CA LYS A 48 17.82 14.09 -8.61
C LYS A 48 17.69 15.61 -8.78
N THR A 49 16.93 16.07 -9.79
CA THR A 49 16.68 17.49 -10.01
C THR A 49 15.96 18.13 -8.83
N TYR A 50 14.92 17.46 -8.30
CA TYR A 50 14.21 17.91 -7.10
C TYR A 50 15.14 17.94 -5.88
N ALA A 51 15.88 16.86 -5.64
CA ALA A 51 16.80 16.76 -4.52
C ALA A 51 17.85 17.89 -4.54
N GLY A 52 18.41 18.19 -5.73
CA GLY A 52 19.36 19.29 -5.91
C GLY A 52 18.77 20.66 -5.56
N LYS A 53 17.52 20.94 -5.96
CA LYS A 53 16.82 22.20 -5.67
C LYS A 53 16.63 22.45 -4.17
N PHE A 54 16.49 21.39 -3.38
CA PHE A 54 16.24 21.47 -1.93
C PHE A 54 17.43 20.99 -1.08
N SER A 55 18.59 20.74 -1.70
CA SER A 55 19.79 20.22 -1.03
C SER A 55 19.54 18.95 -0.22
N ILE A 56 18.68 18.06 -0.73
CA ILE A 56 18.37 16.76 -0.13
C ILE A 56 19.39 15.74 -0.65
N PRO A 57 20.03 14.93 0.22
CA PRO A 57 20.94 13.88 -0.24
C PRO A 57 20.21 12.80 -1.03
N VAL A 58 20.89 12.23 -2.04
CA VAL A 58 20.37 11.13 -2.85
C VAL A 58 21.26 9.91 -2.73
N SER A 59 20.69 8.79 -2.29
CA SER A 59 21.36 7.48 -2.28
C SER A 59 20.88 6.64 -3.45
N THR A 60 21.83 6.02 -4.15
CA THR A 60 21.53 5.17 -5.31
C THR A 60 21.88 3.73 -4.97
N TYR A 61 20.93 2.82 -5.20
CA TYR A 61 21.09 1.39 -4.97
C TYR A 61 21.22 0.66 -6.32
N GLU A 62 21.94 -0.46 -6.39
CA GLU A 62 22.14 -1.16 -7.67
C GLU A 62 20.83 -1.65 -8.30
N VAL A 63 20.78 -1.76 -9.64
CA VAL A 63 19.62 -2.30 -10.34
C VAL A 63 19.85 -3.79 -10.58
N ILE A 64 18.98 -4.63 -10.01
CA ILE A 64 18.92 -6.04 -10.38
C ILE A 64 17.54 -6.31 -11.02
N GLY A 65 17.43 -6.10 -12.33
CA GLY A 65 16.22 -6.39 -13.11
C GLY A 65 15.59 -5.18 -13.82
N ASN A 66 14.83 -5.45 -14.90
CA ASN A 66 14.33 -4.42 -15.81
C ASN A 66 12.91 -3.90 -15.48
N ASP A 67 12.15 -4.62 -14.67
CA ASP A 67 10.77 -4.27 -14.29
C ASP A 67 10.68 -3.84 -12.81
N ALA A 68 9.58 -3.16 -12.45
CA ALA A 68 9.37 -2.64 -11.09
C ALA A 68 9.27 -3.76 -10.04
N GLU A 69 8.79 -4.94 -10.42
CA GLU A 69 8.60 -6.09 -9.54
C GLU A 69 9.94 -6.74 -9.18
N ALA A 70 10.83 -6.90 -10.15
CA ALA A 70 12.21 -7.33 -9.96
C ALA A 70 13.04 -6.30 -9.17
N ARG A 71 12.71 -5.00 -9.31
CA ARG A 71 13.34 -3.95 -8.50
C ARG A 71 12.87 -3.93 -7.05
N LEU A 72 11.62 -4.33 -6.76
CA LEU A 72 11.11 -4.50 -5.39
C LEU A 72 11.75 -5.76 -4.77
N SER A 73 11.50 -6.90 -5.40
CA SER A 73 12.40 -8.04 -5.66
C SER A 73 13.70 -8.23 -4.88
N ARG A 74 14.59 -7.31 -5.21
CA ARG A 74 16.04 -7.51 -5.09
C ARG A 74 16.74 -6.32 -4.47
N ASN A 75 15.97 -5.27 -4.14
CA ASN A 75 16.45 -4.07 -3.45
C ASN A 75 15.89 -3.99 -2.02
N ARG A 76 15.94 -5.09 -1.28
CA ARG A 76 15.46 -5.15 0.11
C ARG A 76 16.11 -4.07 0.99
N SER A 77 17.41 -3.83 0.84
CA SER A 77 18.12 -2.79 1.60
C SER A 77 17.61 -1.37 1.29
N LEU A 78 17.22 -1.07 0.05
CA LEU A 78 16.60 0.22 -0.30
C LEU A 78 15.27 0.43 0.44
N ILE A 79 14.49 -0.64 0.54
CA ILE A 79 13.21 -0.64 1.24
C ILE A 79 13.49 -0.45 2.74
N GLU A 80 14.27 -1.33 3.37
CA GLU A 80 14.61 -1.30 4.80
C GLU A 80 15.22 0.04 5.25
N ASP A 81 16.06 0.65 4.43
CA ASP A 81 16.71 1.92 4.78
C ASP A 81 15.77 3.14 4.69
N SER A 82 14.56 3.00 4.17
CA SER A 82 13.64 4.13 3.93
C SER A 82 12.51 4.22 4.97
N ASP A 83 11.96 5.42 5.19
CA ASP A 83 10.76 5.60 6.03
C ASP A 83 9.47 5.39 5.20
N LEU A 84 9.55 5.60 3.87
CA LEU A 84 8.42 5.53 2.96
C LEU A 84 8.87 5.05 1.57
N LEU A 85 8.11 4.12 0.98
CA LEU A 85 8.28 3.73 -0.42
C LEU A 85 7.28 4.48 -1.31
N VAL A 86 7.75 4.96 -2.46
CA VAL A 86 6.93 5.53 -3.50
C VAL A 86 7.10 4.70 -4.76
N VAL A 87 6.01 4.06 -5.19
CA VAL A 87 6.01 3.18 -6.36
C VAL A 87 5.40 3.90 -7.57
N PHE A 88 6.13 3.92 -8.67
CA PHE A 88 5.70 4.45 -9.96
C PHE A 88 5.47 3.31 -10.95
N THR A 89 4.24 3.11 -11.37
CA THR A 89 3.90 2.18 -12.46
C THR A 89 3.74 2.95 -13.78
N SER A 90 3.94 2.27 -14.91
CA SER A 90 3.81 2.90 -16.22
C SER A 90 2.40 3.46 -16.43
N GLY A 91 2.26 4.78 -16.41
CA GLY A 91 1.00 5.50 -16.56
C GLY A 91 0.43 6.10 -15.27
N ASP A 92 0.94 5.76 -14.09
CA ASP A 92 0.53 6.36 -12.82
C ASP A 92 1.46 7.51 -12.42
N THR A 93 0.91 8.53 -11.74
CA THR A 93 1.65 9.68 -11.21
C THR A 93 2.38 9.39 -9.87
N GLY A 94 2.57 8.10 -9.55
CA GLY A 94 3.16 7.62 -8.30
C GLY A 94 2.14 7.40 -7.17
N LYS A 95 2.31 6.31 -6.41
CA LYS A 95 1.57 6.01 -5.17
C LYS A 95 2.55 5.93 -4.01
N SER A 96 2.26 6.65 -2.92
CA SER A 96 3.02 6.59 -1.67
C SER A 96 2.50 5.45 -0.79
N VAL A 97 3.41 4.62 -0.30
CA VAL A 97 3.13 3.46 0.54
C VAL A 97 4.11 3.49 1.73
N PRO A 98 3.64 3.59 2.98
CA PRO A 98 4.47 3.46 4.18
C PRO A 98 5.47 2.30 4.06
N ASN A 99 6.70 2.48 4.53
CA ASN A 99 7.74 1.47 4.31
C ASN A 99 7.41 0.13 5.00
N GLU A 100 6.73 0.19 6.14
CA GLU A 100 6.15 -0.97 6.85
C GLU A 100 5.15 -1.75 5.97
N ILE A 101 4.47 -1.07 5.05
CA ILE A 101 3.51 -1.66 4.08
C ILE A 101 4.24 -2.14 2.81
N SER A 102 5.51 -1.78 2.63
CA SER A 102 6.28 -2.00 1.39
C SER A 102 7.17 -3.24 1.42
N ALA A 103 7.56 -3.69 2.61
CA ALA A 103 8.46 -4.82 2.82
C ALA A 103 7.94 -6.21 2.42
N GLY A 104 6.77 -6.32 1.80
CA GLY A 104 6.20 -7.62 1.41
C GLY A 104 5.59 -7.69 0.02
N TYR A 105 5.90 -6.77 -0.90
CA TYR A 105 5.42 -6.78 -2.29
C TYR A 105 5.97 -7.92 -3.19
N GLU A 106 6.64 -8.92 -2.63
CA GLU A 106 7.27 -9.96 -3.46
C GLU A 106 6.35 -11.18 -3.65
N HIS A 107 5.96 -11.38 -4.91
CA HIS A 107 5.31 -12.56 -5.50
C HIS A 107 3.78 -12.60 -5.38
N GLU A 108 3.09 -11.71 -6.12
CA GLU A 108 1.65 -11.62 -6.46
C GLU A 108 0.60 -11.64 -5.32
N THR A 109 0.88 -12.22 -4.15
CA THR A 109 -0.09 -12.61 -3.10
C THR A 109 0.60 -13.00 -1.76
N LYS A 110 1.92 -13.18 -1.66
CA LYS A 110 2.57 -13.52 -0.37
C LYS A 110 2.48 -12.41 0.69
N ALA A 111 2.13 -11.21 0.23
CA ALA A 111 2.03 -9.92 0.90
C ALA A 111 0.77 -9.69 1.76
N LEU A 112 0.37 -10.62 2.63
CA LEU A 112 -0.55 -10.30 3.73
C LEU A 112 0.13 -9.42 4.82
N ILE A 113 1.15 -8.63 4.43
CA ILE A 113 2.46 -8.32 5.03
C ILE A 113 2.54 -8.31 6.57
N LEU A 114 3.25 -9.29 7.10
CA LEU A 114 3.73 -9.43 8.47
C LEU A 114 4.31 -8.15 9.10
N ASN A 115 4.29 -8.04 10.43
CA ASN A 115 5.48 -7.56 11.13
C ASN A 115 5.95 -8.64 12.11
N THR A 116 7.23 -8.99 11.96
CA THR A 116 8.16 -9.65 12.89
C THR A 116 7.74 -10.99 13.57
N ASP A 117 8.50 -12.04 13.26
CA ASP A 117 8.71 -13.30 14.02
C ASP A 117 7.75 -14.50 13.93
N GLU A 118 6.56 -14.47 13.31
CA GLU A 118 5.72 -15.68 13.23
C GLU A 118 5.11 -15.96 11.85
N GLN A 119 4.90 -17.25 11.56
CA GLN A 119 4.58 -17.83 10.25
C GLN A 119 3.51 -17.07 9.43
N PRO A 120 3.60 -17.09 8.08
CA PRO A 120 2.58 -16.49 7.22
C PRO A 120 1.19 -17.07 7.52
N LEU A 121 0.20 -16.19 7.73
CA LEU A 121 -1.19 -16.59 7.93
C LEU A 121 -1.65 -17.35 6.68
N ARG A 122 -1.87 -18.65 6.85
CA ARG A 122 -2.31 -19.55 5.79
C ARG A 122 -3.82 -19.40 5.64
N TYR A 123 -4.27 -18.48 4.78
CA TYR A 123 -5.67 -18.44 4.36
C TYR A 123 -5.91 -19.50 3.27
N LYS A 124 -7.09 -20.12 3.26
CA LYS A 124 -7.49 -21.02 2.18
C LYS A 124 -8.21 -20.21 1.10
N PRO A 125 -7.73 -20.18 -0.15
CA PRO A 125 -8.40 -19.48 -1.25
C PRO A 125 -9.85 -19.92 -1.44
N ASP A 126 -10.14 -21.18 -1.14
CA ASP A 126 -11.45 -21.82 -1.24
C ASP A 126 -12.49 -21.25 -0.24
N GLU A 127 -12.06 -20.49 0.76
CA GLU A 127 -12.92 -19.85 1.77
C GLU A 127 -13.23 -18.37 1.42
N LEU A 128 -12.66 -17.83 0.34
CA LEU A 128 -12.91 -16.47 -0.12
C LEU A 128 -14.02 -16.44 -1.17
N ILE A 129 -14.73 -15.33 -1.23
CA ILE A 129 -15.65 -15.04 -2.34
C ILE A 129 -14.90 -15.01 -3.66
N SER A 130 -15.60 -15.37 -4.73
CA SER A 130 -15.01 -15.34 -6.06
C SER A 130 -14.61 -13.91 -6.45
N PRO A 131 -13.59 -13.73 -7.32
CA PRO A 131 -13.21 -12.39 -7.79
C PRO A 131 -14.36 -11.63 -8.48
N GLU A 132 -15.29 -12.34 -9.11
CA GLU A 132 -16.46 -11.76 -9.75
C GLU A 132 -17.45 -11.22 -8.72
N GLU A 133 -17.73 -12.00 -7.67
CA GLU A 133 -18.58 -11.58 -6.55
C GLU A 133 -17.94 -10.45 -5.74
N GLU A 134 -16.63 -10.51 -5.47
CA GLU A 134 -15.85 -9.46 -4.82
C GLU A 134 -16.05 -8.13 -5.56
N MET A 135 -15.91 -8.15 -6.89
CA MET A 135 -16.09 -6.96 -7.71
C MET A 135 -17.54 -6.48 -7.78
N ALA A 136 -18.51 -7.40 -7.79
CA ALA A 136 -19.92 -7.03 -7.74
C ALA A 136 -20.27 -6.31 -6.42
N LEU A 137 -19.80 -6.83 -5.29
CA LEU A 137 -20.01 -6.23 -3.97
C LEU A 137 -19.33 -4.87 -3.86
N VAL A 138 -18.05 -4.78 -4.21
CA VAL A 138 -17.31 -3.50 -4.18
C VAL A 138 -17.98 -2.46 -5.08
N LYS A 139 -18.43 -2.84 -6.27
CA LYS A 139 -19.15 -1.94 -7.17
C LYS A 139 -20.48 -1.48 -6.57
N LYS A 140 -21.26 -2.38 -5.96
CA LYS A 140 -22.54 -2.02 -5.30
C LYS A 140 -22.29 -1.03 -4.15
N ILE A 141 -21.24 -1.25 -3.35
CA ILE A 141 -20.83 -0.35 -2.26
C ILE A 141 -20.44 1.05 -2.76
N GLN A 142 -19.89 1.15 -3.97
CA GLN A 142 -19.47 2.42 -4.56
C GLN A 142 -20.61 3.19 -5.26
N GLN A 143 -21.67 2.50 -5.66
CA GLN A 143 -22.75 3.08 -6.48
C GLN A 143 -23.84 3.76 -5.66
N SER A 144 -24.07 3.34 -4.42
CA SER A 144 -25.09 3.90 -3.54
C SER A 144 -24.58 3.91 -2.11
N GLU A 145 -24.53 5.08 -1.47
CA GLU A 145 -24.23 5.15 -0.04
C GLU A 145 -25.43 4.70 0.80
N ASP A 146 -26.66 4.92 0.31
CA ASP A 146 -27.91 4.67 1.04
C ASP A 146 -28.50 3.25 0.83
N ASP A 147 -28.02 2.50 -0.16
CA ASP A 147 -28.50 1.14 -0.51
C ASP A 147 -27.34 0.16 -0.76
N CYS A 148 -26.37 0.20 0.16
CA CYS A 148 -25.22 -0.71 0.14
C CYS A 148 -25.08 -1.58 1.38
N ASP A 149 -25.99 -1.48 2.37
CA ASP A 149 -25.87 -2.19 3.64
C ASP A 149 -25.76 -3.71 3.45
N GLU A 150 -26.62 -4.30 2.60
CA GLU A 150 -26.54 -5.73 2.27
C GLU A 150 -25.21 -6.12 1.62
N ALA A 151 -24.63 -5.22 0.80
CA ALA A 151 -23.36 -5.48 0.12
C ALA A 151 -22.18 -5.36 1.09
N ILE A 152 -22.23 -4.37 1.99
CA ILE A 152 -21.28 -4.18 3.08
C ILE A 152 -21.33 -5.38 4.02
N GLU A 153 -22.52 -5.80 4.45
CA GLU A 153 -22.70 -6.96 5.32
C GLU A 153 -22.14 -8.21 4.67
N LYS A 154 -22.53 -8.48 3.41
CA LYS A 154 -22.04 -9.66 2.68
C LYS A 154 -20.51 -9.62 2.50
N LEU A 155 -19.94 -8.48 2.15
CA LEU A 155 -18.48 -8.31 2.06
C LEU A 155 -17.81 -8.57 3.42
N THR A 156 -18.34 -7.97 4.48
CA THR A 156 -17.77 -8.07 5.83
C THR A 156 -17.82 -9.50 6.34
N VAL A 157 -18.94 -10.21 6.13
CA VAL A 157 -19.07 -11.64 6.47
C VAL A 157 -18.07 -12.48 5.68
N SER A 158 -17.94 -12.23 4.37
CA SER A 158 -17.01 -12.97 3.51
C SER A 158 -15.54 -12.78 3.88
N TYR A 159 -15.15 -11.59 4.34
CA TYR A 159 -13.78 -11.31 4.80
C TYR A 159 -13.62 -11.40 6.32
N HIS A 160 -14.64 -11.81 7.07
CA HIS A 160 -14.61 -11.79 8.54
C HIS A 160 -13.43 -12.58 9.10
N ARG A 161 -13.25 -13.81 8.63
CA ARG A 161 -12.14 -14.68 9.04
C ARG A 161 -10.79 -14.07 8.68
N PHE A 162 -10.71 -13.36 7.56
CA PHE A 162 -9.51 -12.64 7.15
C PHE A 162 -9.21 -11.46 8.09
N VAL A 163 -10.21 -10.67 8.45
CA VAL A 163 -10.05 -9.56 9.42
C VAL A 163 -9.69 -10.10 10.80
N GLU A 164 -10.34 -11.17 11.27
CA GLU A 164 -10.00 -11.87 12.52
C GLU A 164 -8.54 -12.34 12.53
N LEU A 165 -8.06 -12.91 11.43
CA LEU A 165 -6.67 -13.36 11.31
C LEU A 165 -5.67 -12.20 11.46
N ILE A 166 -6.00 -11.00 10.96
CA ILE A 166 -5.17 -9.81 11.16
C ILE A 166 -5.28 -9.31 12.60
N ALA A 167 -6.51 -9.13 13.10
CA ALA A 167 -6.81 -8.58 14.41
C ALA A 167 -6.19 -9.38 15.56
N LYS A 168 -6.12 -10.72 15.45
CA LYS A 168 -5.48 -11.61 16.43
C LYS A 168 -4.05 -11.21 16.81
N ARG A 169 -3.34 -10.53 15.91
CA ARG A 169 -1.96 -10.09 16.10
C ARG A 169 -1.83 -8.84 16.97
N TYR A 170 -2.89 -8.07 17.09
CA TYR A 170 -2.90 -6.80 17.81
C TYR A 170 -3.57 -6.91 19.19
N VAL A 171 -3.94 -8.13 19.60
CA VAL A 171 -4.61 -8.39 20.87
C VAL A 171 -3.69 -8.06 22.03
N SER A 172 -4.19 -7.26 22.96
CA SER A 172 -3.52 -6.97 24.22
C SER A 172 -4.55 -6.88 25.36
N SER A 173 -4.10 -6.74 26.60
CA SER A 173 -5.00 -6.59 27.76
C SER A 173 -5.95 -5.39 27.63
N GLU A 174 -5.53 -4.35 26.93
CA GLU A 174 -6.31 -3.12 26.70
C GLU A 174 -7.15 -3.19 25.42
N HIS A 175 -6.85 -4.14 24.53
CA HIS A 175 -7.41 -4.25 23.20
C HIS A 175 -7.89 -5.68 22.92
N PRO A 176 -9.14 -6.02 23.33
CA PRO A 176 -9.70 -7.34 23.11
C PRO A 176 -9.98 -7.59 21.62
N LEU A 177 -9.95 -8.86 21.23
CA LEU A 177 -10.08 -9.30 19.83
C LEU A 177 -11.34 -8.73 19.14
N ASP A 178 -12.50 -8.78 19.80
CA ASP A 178 -13.76 -8.33 19.20
C ASP A 178 -13.75 -6.83 18.85
N LYS A 179 -13.07 -6.02 19.66
CA LYS A 179 -12.86 -4.59 19.38
C LYS A 179 -12.00 -4.44 18.12
N LEU A 180 -10.88 -5.15 18.06
CA LEU A 180 -9.96 -5.08 16.92
C LEU A 180 -10.58 -5.59 15.62
N ILE A 181 -11.41 -6.63 15.67
CA ILE A 181 -12.17 -7.11 14.51
C ILE A 181 -13.13 -6.03 14.03
N SER A 182 -13.84 -5.38 14.95
CA SER A 182 -14.78 -4.30 14.61
C SER A 182 -14.06 -3.14 13.92
N GLU A 183 -12.92 -2.72 14.45
CA GLU A 183 -12.07 -1.67 13.86
C GLU A 183 -11.48 -2.10 12.52
N GLY A 184 -11.06 -3.36 12.39
CA GLY A 184 -10.60 -3.91 11.13
C GLY A 184 -11.69 -3.93 10.05
N ASN A 185 -12.93 -4.26 10.42
CA ASN A 185 -14.08 -4.22 9.50
C ASN A 185 -14.37 -2.81 9.00
N ILE A 186 -14.19 -1.78 9.85
CA ILE A 186 -14.27 -0.37 9.42
C ILE A 186 -13.24 -0.09 8.32
N GLY A 187 -12.00 -0.55 8.51
CA GLY A 187 -10.94 -0.46 7.50
C GLY A 187 -11.29 -1.18 6.19
N LEU A 188 -11.84 -2.39 6.27
CA LEU A 188 -12.30 -3.15 5.11
C LEU A 188 -13.38 -2.41 4.30
N ILE A 189 -14.38 -1.85 4.98
CA ILE A 189 -15.47 -1.10 4.34
C ILE A 189 -14.91 0.14 3.65
N HIS A 190 -14.00 0.84 4.32
CA HIS A 190 -13.34 2.01 3.74
C HIS A 190 -12.49 1.65 2.52
N ALA A 191 -11.84 0.49 2.52
CA ALA A 191 -11.18 -0.04 1.34
C ALA A 191 -12.19 -0.25 0.20
N ALA A 192 -13.34 -0.88 0.47
CA ALA A 192 -14.35 -1.14 -0.56
C ALA A 192 -14.84 0.16 -1.23
N ARG A 193 -15.08 1.20 -0.43
CA ARG A 193 -15.50 2.52 -0.93
C ARG A 193 -14.44 3.21 -1.80
N LYS A 194 -13.16 3.05 -1.48
CA LYS A 194 -12.05 3.75 -2.17
C LYS A 194 -11.35 2.93 -3.26
N TYR A 195 -11.69 1.66 -3.37
CA TYR A 195 -11.03 0.77 -4.31
C TYR A 195 -11.28 1.18 -5.76
N ASP A 196 -10.27 1.02 -6.61
CA ASP A 196 -10.36 1.38 -8.02
C ASP A 196 -9.76 0.27 -8.87
N LYS A 197 -10.64 -0.49 -9.53
CA LYS A 197 -10.26 -1.64 -10.37
C LYS A 197 -9.44 -1.21 -11.59
N ALA A 198 -9.59 0.03 -12.08
CA ALA A 198 -8.84 0.51 -13.25
C ALA A 198 -7.32 0.53 -12.98
N ARG A 199 -6.92 0.49 -11.71
CA ARG A 199 -5.53 0.43 -11.28
C ARG A 199 -4.88 -0.95 -11.48
N GLY A 200 -5.65 -1.98 -11.82
CA GLY A 200 -5.11 -3.29 -12.23
C GLY A 200 -4.68 -4.22 -11.09
N PHE A 201 -5.09 -3.95 -9.85
CA PHE A 201 -4.81 -4.81 -8.69
C PHE A 201 -6.08 -5.56 -8.25
N ARG A 202 -5.95 -6.62 -7.44
CA ARG A 202 -7.09 -7.27 -6.76
C ARG A 202 -7.50 -6.49 -5.52
N PHE A 203 -8.74 -6.65 -5.06
CA PHE A 203 -9.25 -5.90 -3.91
C PHE A 203 -8.65 -6.37 -2.58
N LEU A 204 -8.50 -7.68 -2.36
CA LEU A 204 -7.98 -8.19 -1.10
C LEU A 204 -6.62 -7.57 -0.65
N PRO A 205 -5.57 -7.50 -1.51
CA PRO A 205 -4.32 -6.81 -1.13
C PRO A 205 -4.51 -5.33 -0.74
N TYR A 206 -5.44 -4.63 -1.40
CA TYR A 206 -5.78 -3.26 -1.07
C TYR A 206 -6.49 -3.15 0.29
N ALA A 207 -7.42 -4.07 0.56
CA ALA A 207 -8.16 -4.14 1.82
C ALA A 207 -7.27 -4.42 3.03
N VAL A 208 -6.25 -5.29 2.90
CA VAL A 208 -5.29 -5.61 3.98
C VAL A 208 -4.72 -4.34 4.61
N CYS A 209 -4.32 -3.36 3.79
CA CYS A 209 -3.67 -2.14 4.24
C CYS A 209 -4.62 -1.29 5.10
N TRP A 210 -5.86 -1.13 4.67
CA TRP A 210 -6.86 -0.36 5.40
C TRP A 210 -7.31 -1.04 6.68
N VAL A 211 -7.41 -2.38 6.68
CA VAL A 211 -7.74 -3.15 7.88
C VAL A 211 -6.69 -2.92 8.97
N LYS A 212 -5.40 -3.02 8.64
CA LYS A 212 -4.30 -2.79 9.59
C LYS A 212 -4.25 -1.36 10.08
N LEU A 213 -4.29 -0.40 9.15
CA LEU A 213 -4.28 1.02 9.50
C LEU A 213 -5.40 1.37 10.47
N SER A 214 -6.62 0.86 10.21
CA SER A 214 -7.78 1.08 11.08
C SER A 214 -7.56 0.52 12.49
N ILE A 215 -7.01 -0.70 12.59
CA ILE A 215 -6.67 -1.32 13.86
C ILE A 215 -5.60 -0.52 14.63
N GLU A 216 -4.53 -0.11 13.95
CA GLU A 216 -3.41 0.65 14.54
C GLU A 216 -3.83 2.05 15.00
N GLU A 217 -4.67 2.73 14.21
CA GLU A 217 -5.28 3.99 14.61
C GLU A 217 -6.18 3.83 15.84
N ALA A 218 -6.97 2.75 15.91
CA ALA A 218 -7.83 2.48 17.05
C ALA A 218 -7.04 2.21 18.34
N ILE A 219 -5.86 1.59 18.23
CA ILE A 219 -4.94 1.39 19.35
C ILE A 219 -4.29 2.71 19.76
N SER A 220 -3.91 3.55 18.79
CA SER A 220 -3.21 4.82 19.05
C SER A 220 -4.11 5.94 19.60
N ARG A 221 -5.43 5.84 19.42
CA ARG A 221 -6.42 6.85 19.89
C ARG A 221 -6.82 6.67 21.35
N ASN A 222 -6.42 5.59 22.01
CA ASN A 222 -6.74 5.25 23.40
C ASN A 222 -5.50 5.31 24.29
#